data_AF-A0A8I1D9M8-F1
#
_entry.id   AF-A0A8I1D9M8-F1
#
_cell.length_a   1.000
_cell.length_b   1.000
_cell.length_c   1.000
_cell.angle_alpha   90.00
_cell.angle_beta   90.00
_cell.angle_gamma   90.00
#
_symmetry.space_group_name_H-M   'P 1'
#
loop_
_entity.id
_entity.type
_entity.pdbx_description
1 polymer ?
#
loop_
_entity_poly.entity_id
_entity_poly.type
_entity_poly.pdbx_seq_one_letter_code
_entity_poly.pdbx_strand_id
1 'polypeptide(L)'
;MTRGGLLGGLLSGFLNLGQLLNDLATALSGGGVFGPGPLRDIRDGQLDLNNRTDLLSPLLDYGSAYANTQAGIFNKGQVGFTNQIGPMQGCHLANGRIVLDSEGLWDIRCQLWIDYIDVLSGMVEWEIRILKPDNQVYSRQRTRLDNRAIFSSTNITTVVVPQPGYQVQIFITEMAPGRGAIGGPTLNRLSVQHISHRTDVGDTGQG
;
A
#
# COMPACT_ATOMS: atom_id res chain seq x y z
N MET A 1 -20.19 10.07 68.08
CA MET A 1 -19.13 11.00 67.66
C MET A 1 -17.83 10.57 68.31
N THR A 2 -16.83 10.15 67.54
CA THR A 2 -15.42 10.19 67.94
C THR A 2 -14.55 10.10 66.69
N ARG A 3 -13.97 11.26 66.32
CA ARG A 3 -12.96 11.46 65.27
C ARG A 3 -11.67 10.75 65.67
N GLY A 4 -11.22 9.75 64.90
CA GLY A 4 -9.92 9.08 65.08
C GLY A 4 -9.16 8.75 63.78
N GLY A 5 -9.70 9.11 62.61
CA GLY A 5 -9.14 8.66 61.33
C GLY A 5 -8.19 9.64 60.60
N LEU A 6 -8.13 10.90 61.01
CA LEU A 6 -7.43 11.93 60.21
C LEU A 6 -5.92 12.02 60.48
N LEU A 7 -5.46 11.67 61.69
CA LEU A 7 -4.04 11.72 62.05
C LEU A 7 -3.26 10.46 61.58
N GLY A 8 -3.94 9.32 61.43
CA GLY A 8 -3.32 8.09 60.90
C GLY A 8 -2.99 8.16 59.40
N GLY A 9 -3.84 8.82 58.61
CA GLY A 9 -3.65 8.94 57.15
C GLY A 9 -2.55 9.91 56.72
N LEU A 10 -2.27 10.95 57.54
CA LEU A 10 -1.18 11.89 57.28
C LEU A 10 0.19 11.28 57.61
N LEU A 11 0.30 10.47 58.67
CA LEU A 11 1.54 9.79 59.04
C LEU A 11 1.90 8.66 58.06
N SER A 12 0.92 7.96 57.47
CA SER A 12 1.18 6.98 56.41
C SER A 12 1.66 7.62 55.09
N GLY A 13 1.30 8.89 54.83
CA GLY A 13 1.76 9.64 53.66
C GLY A 13 3.26 9.97 53.70
N PHE A 14 3.82 10.23 54.89
CA PHE A 14 5.25 10.51 55.06
C PHE A 14 6.14 9.26 54.96
N LEU A 15 5.62 8.08 55.29
CA LEU A 15 6.36 6.82 55.17
C LEU A 15 6.52 6.37 53.70
N ASN A 16 5.57 6.74 52.82
CA ASN A 16 5.61 6.41 51.39
C ASN A 16 6.56 7.30 50.57
N LEU A 17 6.93 8.48 51.08
CA LEU A 17 7.92 9.35 50.42
C LEU A 17 9.35 8.78 50.49
N GLY A 18 9.70 8.09 51.58
CA GLY A 18 11.02 7.46 51.72
C GLY A 18 11.23 6.32 50.73
N GLN A 19 10.18 5.53 50.44
CA GLN A 19 10.21 4.48 49.43
C GLN A 19 10.29 5.08 48.02
N LEU A 20 9.54 6.15 47.75
CA LEU A 20 9.52 6.80 46.45
C LEU A 20 10.87 7.45 46.07
N LEU A 21 11.60 8.01 47.05
CA LEU A 21 12.94 8.55 46.81
C LEU A 21 14.00 7.45 46.60
N ASN A 22 13.90 6.33 47.31
CA ASN A 22 14.79 5.19 47.12
C ASN A 22 14.58 4.51 45.76
N ASP A 23 13.33 4.37 45.33
CA ASP A 23 13.00 3.82 44.01
C ASP A 23 13.49 4.74 42.88
N LEU A 24 13.39 6.07 43.05
CA LEU A 24 13.90 7.05 42.09
C LEU A 24 15.43 7.07 42.01
N ALA A 25 16.12 6.98 43.16
CA ALA A 25 17.58 6.92 43.20
C ALA A 25 18.14 5.62 42.59
N THR A 26 17.41 4.51 42.75
CA THR A 26 17.76 3.20 42.18
C THR A 26 17.52 3.16 40.67
N ALA A 27 16.47 3.84 40.19
CA ALA A 27 16.20 4.01 38.76
C ALA A 27 17.26 4.87 38.05
N LEU A 28 17.76 5.93 38.71
CA LEU A 28 18.75 6.85 38.11
C LEU A 28 20.19 6.29 38.16
N SER A 29 20.46 5.32 39.03
CA SER A 29 21.73 4.57 39.11
C SER A 29 21.77 3.29 38.27
N GLY A 30 20.73 3.04 37.45
CA GLY A 30 20.72 1.99 36.42
C GLY A 30 20.53 0.56 36.95
N GLY A 31 19.94 0.39 38.14
CA GLY A 31 20.04 -0.86 38.90
C GLY A 31 18.74 -1.61 39.22
N GLY A 32 17.57 -1.29 38.65
CA GLY A 32 16.37 -2.08 39.00
C GLY A 32 15.07 -1.75 38.29
N VAL A 33 14.32 -2.82 38.00
CA VAL A 33 12.94 -2.84 37.50
C VAL A 33 11.99 -2.23 38.53
N PHE A 34 11.03 -1.41 38.07
CA PHE A 34 9.96 -0.87 38.91
C PHE A 34 9.27 -2.01 39.68
N GLY A 35 9.33 -1.95 41.01
CA GLY A 35 8.58 -2.86 41.89
C GLY A 35 7.06 -2.70 41.71
N PRO A 36 6.24 -3.55 42.36
CA PRO A 36 4.79 -3.54 42.23
C PRO A 36 4.20 -2.33 42.97
N GLY A 37 4.31 -1.17 42.35
CA GLY A 37 3.79 0.11 42.80
C GLY A 37 3.04 0.84 41.67
N PRO A 38 2.45 2.01 41.96
CA PRO A 38 1.58 2.78 41.03
C PRO A 38 2.28 3.28 39.75
N LEU A 39 3.56 2.97 39.57
CA LEU A 39 4.37 3.28 38.39
C LEU A 39 4.27 2.19 37.30
N ARG A 40 3.53 1.09 37.51
CA ARG A 40 3.25 0.06 36.49
C ARG A 40 2.55 0.60 35.23
N ASP A 41 1.93 1.78 35.33
CA ASP A 41 1.23 2.44 34.22
C ASP A 41 2.10 3.45 33.46
N ILE A 42 3.39 3.59 33.78
CA ILE A 42 4.34 4.20 32.86
C ILE A 42 4.59 3.19 31.74
N ARG A 43 3.67 3.16 30.77
CA ARG A 43 3.87 2.48 29.49
C ARG A 43 5.10 3.10 28.84
N ASP A 44 6.12 2.28 28.69
CA ASP A 44 7.33 2.63 27.98
C ASP A 44 6.97 2.92 26.50
N GLY A 45 6.96 4.21 26.13
CA GLY A 45 6.70 4.65 24.77
C GLY A 45 7.72 4.10 23.75
N GLN A 46 8.86 3.60 24.22
CA GLN A 46 9.86 2.91 23.41
C GLN A 46 9.41 1.47 23.05
N LEU A 47 8.74 0.76 23.97
CA LEU A 47 8.13 -0.56 23.70
C LEU A 47 6.93 -0.46 22.74
N ASP A 48 6.17 0.64 22.81
CA ASP A 48 5.08 0.94 21.87
C ASP A 48 5.59 1.25 20.45
N LEU A 49 6.82 1.78 20.34
CA LEU A 49 7.53 1.94 19.06
C LEU A 49 8.10 0.64 18.51
N ASN A 50 8.51 -0.32 19.34
CA ASN A 50 8.96 -1.64 18.87
C ASN A 50 7.83 -2.44 18.21
N ASN A 51 6.58 -2.27 18.67
CA ASN A 51 5.38 -2.82 18.03
C ASN A 51 4.99 -2.08 16.73
N ARG A 52 5.66 -0.98 16.38
CA ARG A 52 5.47 -0.26 15.11
C ARG A 52 6.41 -0.74 13.99
N THR A 53 7.16 -1.83 14.18
CA THR A 53 7.83 -2.55 13.08
C THR A 53 6.85 -3.03 12.01
N ASP A 54 5.57 -3.21 12.36
CA ASP A 54 4.46 -3.45 11.43
C ASP A 54 4.23 -2.29 10.44
N LEU A 55 4.57 -1.05 10.82
CA LEU A 55 4.45 0.12 9.92
C LEU A 55 5.58 0.19 8.88
N LEU A 56 6.68 -0.55 9.07
CA LEU A 56 7.84 -0.56 8.17
C LEU A 56 7.79 -1.69 7.12
N SER A 57 6.96 -2.72 7.32
CA SER A 57 6.90 -3.90 6.43
C SER A 57 6.17 -3.67 5.08
N PRO A 58 5.03 -2.96 4.98
CA PRO A 58 4.30 -2.85 3.72
C PRO A 58 5.07 -2.04 2.67
N LEU A 59 5.94 -1.10 3.10
CA LEU A 59 6.67 -0.24 2.17
C LEU A 59 7.68 -1.01 1.29
N LEU A 60 8.03 -2.24 1.66
CA LEU A 60 8.96 -3.10 0.93
C LEU A 60 8.27 -3.95 -0.14
N ASP A 61 6.95 -4.20 0.01
CA ASP A 61 6.15 -4.95 -0.96
C ASP A 61 5.80 -4.04 -2.15
N TYR A 62 6.64 -4.12 -3.17
CA TYR A 62 6.53 -3.35 -4.39
C TYR A 62 6.86 -4.20 -5.60
N GLY A 63 6.23 -3.89 -6.73
CA GLY A 63 6.60 -4.46 -8.02
C GLY A 63 6.46 -3.44 -9.14
N SER A 64 7.35 -3.53 -10.12
CA SER A 64 7.33 -2.67 -11.29
C SER A 64 7.67 -3.47 -12.54
N ALA A 65 6.97 -3.18 -13.62
CA ALA A 65 7.21 -3.82 -14.90
C ALA A 65 6.93 -2.89 -16.08
N TYR A 66 7.50 -3.22 -17.23
CA TYR A 66 7.19 -2.57 -18.50
C TYR A 66 6.82 -3.61 -19.57
N ALA A 67 6.00 -3.18 -20.52
CA ALA A 67 5.66 -3.97 -21.69
C ALA A 67 6.74 -3.82 -22.75
N ASN A 68 7.24 -4.94 -23.30
CA ASN A 68 8.19 -4.95 -24.41
C ASN A 68 7.45 -5.19 -25.72
N THR A 69 6.75 -4.15 -26.18
CA THR A 69 6.07 -4.13 -27.48
C THR A 69 6.82 -3.21 -28.42
N GLN A 70 7.89 -3.73 -29.03
CA GLN A 70 8.71 -3.02 -30.00
C GLN A 70 7.90 -2.58 -31.24
N ALA A 71 6.80 -3.29 -31.53
CA ALA A 71 5.83 -2.90 -32.55
C ALA A 71 4.65 -2.09 -31.98
N GLY A 72 4.43 -1.98 -30.68
CA GLY A 72 3.22 -1.36 -30.12
C GLY A 72 1.99 -2.28 -30.12
N ILE A 73 1.05 -2.03 -29.20
CA ILE A 73 -0.25 -2.72 -29.16
C ILE A 73 -1.23 -1.86 -29.96
N PHE A 74 -1.43 -2.23 -31.22
CA PHE A 74 -2.28 -1.50 -32.18
C PHE A 74 -3.77 -1.84 -32.11
N ASN A 75 -4.18 -2.59 -31.08
CA ASN A 75 -5.54 -3.11 -30.97
C ASN A 75 -6.04 -3.04 -29.52
N LYS A 76 -7.36 -3.17 -29.38
CA LYS A 76 -8.03 -3.38 -28.10
C LYS A 76 -7.54 -4.69 -27.48
N GLY A 77 -7.37 -4.72 -26.17
CA GLY A 77 -6.90 -5.91 -25.47
C GLY A 77 -5.97 -5.63 -24.30
N GLN A 78 -5.44 -6.71 -23.73
CA GLN A 78 -4.49 -6.63 -22.63
C GLN A 78 -3.15 -6.07 -23.09
N VAL A 79 -2.61 -5.12 -22.33
CA VAL A 79 -1.22 -4.70 -22.43
C VAL A 79 -0.35 -5.67 -21.64
N GLY A 80 0.54 -6.38 -22.33
CA GLY A 80 1.41 -7.40 -21.72
C GLY A 80 2.62 -6.80 -21.02
N PHE A 81 2.54 -6.62 -19.70
CA PHE A 81 3.68 -6.24 -18.86
C PHE A 81 4.48 -7.50 -18.50
N THR A 82 5.61 -7.72 -19.16
CA THR A 82 6.37 -8.98 -19.03
C THR A 82 7.79 -8.81 -18.51
N ASN A 83 8.27 -7.56 -18.37
CA ASN A 83 9.65 -7.29 -18.01
C ASN A 83 9.70 -6.57 -16.68
N GLN A 84 10.26 -7.23 -15.68
CA GLN A 84 10.42 -6.72 -14.33
C GLN A 84 11.47 -5.60 -14.27
N ILE A 85 11.24 -4.61 -13.40
CA ILE A 85 12.19 -3.57 -13.03
C ILE A 85 12.39 -3.59 -11.52
N GLY A 86 13.64 -3.78 -11.10
CA GLY A 86 13.96 -3.89 -9.67
C GLY A 86 13.43 -5.18 -9.06
N PRO A 87 13.46 -5.32 -7.72
CA PRO A 87 12.84 -6.46 -7.05
C PRO A 87 11.32 -6.42 -7.18
N MET A 88 10.69 -7.59 -7.13
CA MET A 88 9.26 -7.74 -6.90
C MET A 88 9.08 -8.47 -5.57
N GLN A 89 8.47 -7.79 -4.60
CA GLN A 89 8.20 -8.31 -3.26
C GLN A 89 6.70 -8.19 -2.99
N GLY A 90 6.12 -9.21 -2.38
CA GLY A 90 4.66 -9.32 -2.20
C GLY A 90 3.86 -9.40 -3.52
N CYS A 91 4.53 -9.56 -4.66
CA CYS A 91 3.90 -9.69 -5.97
C CYS A 91 4.85 -10.36 -6.98
N HIS A 92 4.32 -10.83 -8.10
CA HIS A 92 5.12 -11.40 -9.19
C HIS A 92 4.47 -11.18 -10.56
N LEU A 93 5.23 -11.35 -11.65
CA LEU A 93 4.70 -11.29 -13.01
C LEU A 93 4.15 -12.65 -13.47
N ALA A 94 2.94 -12.64 -14.03
CA ALA A 94 2.38 -13.80 -14.70
C ALA A 94 1.49 -13.36 -15.87
N ASN A 95 1.65 -14.00 -17.03
CA ASN A 95 0.79 -13.81 -18.20
C ASN A 95 0.59 -12.33 -18.61
N GLY A 96 1.63 -11.50 -18.49
CA GLY A 96 1.57 -10.08 -18.84
C GLY A 96 0.84 -9.19 -17.82
N ARG A 97 0.69 -9.66 -16.58
CA ARG A 97 0.02 -9.00 -15.44
C ARG A 97 0.93 -9.05 -14.21
N ILE A 98 0.63 -8.21 -13.22
CA ILE A 98 1.20 -8.34 -11.88
C ILE A 98 0.19 -9.06 -10.99
N VAL A 99 0.59 -10.15 -10.36
CA VAL A 99 -0.19 -10.90 -9.36
C VAL A 99 0.21 -10.42 -7.98
N LEU A 100 -0.79 -10.13 -7.14
CA LEU A 100 -0.63 -9.64 -5.78
C LEU A 100 -0.63 -10.83 -4.83
N ASP A 101 0.46 -11.03 -4.08
CA ASP A 101 0.70 -12.25 -3.28
C ASP A 101 0.23 -12.10 -1.82
N SER A 102 -0.29 -10.93 -1.45
CA SER A 102 -0.82 -10.67 -0.11
C SER A 102 -2.14 -9.90 -0.15
N GLU A 103 -2.95 -10.13 0.89
CA GLU A 103 -4.15 -9.36 1.18
C GLU A 103 -3.80 -7.98 1.74
N GLY A 104 -4.69 -7.02 1.50
CA GLY A 104 -4.53 -5.65 1.98
C GLY A 104 -4.83 -4.59 0.92
N LEU A 105 -4.52 -3.34 1.26
CA LEU A 105 -4.68 -2.17 0.41
C LEU A 105 -3.46 -2.00 -0.51
N TRP A 106 -3.70 -2.02 -1.81
CA TRP A 106 -2.69 -1.85 -2.84
C TRP A 106 -2.90 -0.56 -3.63
N ASP A 107 -1.83 0.23 -3.79
CA ASP A 107 -1.79 1.37 -4.72
C ASP A 107 -1.20 0.95 -6.06
N ILE A 108 -1.87 1.31 -7.14
CA ILE A 108 -1.59 0.81 -8.48
C ILE A 108 -1.51 1.99 -9.43
N ARG A 109 -0.39 2.08 -10.16
CA ARG A 109 -0.12 3.17 -11.08
C ARG A 109 0.32 2.62 -12.42
N CYS A 110 -0.30 3.11 -13.49
CA CYS A 110 0.08 2.76 -14.83
C CYS A 110 0.27 4.02 -15.68
N GLN A 111 1.36 4.06 -16.43
CA GLN A 111 1.57 5.01 -17.51
C GLN A 111 1.71 4.26 -18.83
N LEU A 112 0.95 4.70 -19.84
CA LEU A 112 1.07 4.24 -21.22
C LEU A 112 1.55 5.40 -22.10
N TRP A 113 2.46 5.10 -23.02
CA TRP A 113 2.81 5.99 -24.12
C TRP A 113 1.95 5.64 -25.33
N ILE A 114 1.18 6.62 -25.79
CA ILE A 114 0.26 6.45 -26.91
C ILE A 114 0.82 7.22 -28.11
N ASP A 115 0.97 6.53 -29.23
CA ASP A 115 1.51 7.10 -30.47
C ASP A 115 0.55 8.12 -31.12
N TYR A 116 0.96 8.76 -32.22
CA TYR A 116 0.10 9.71 -32.94
C TYR A 116 -0.91 9.01 -33.87
N ILE A 117 -1.87 9.78 -34.37
CA ILE A 117 -2.72 9.38 -35.51
C ILE A 117 -3.07 10.58 -36.39
N ASP A 118 -2.89 10.44 -37.71
CA ASP A 118 -3.06 11.53 -38.68
C ASP A 118 -4.49 11.71 -39.21
N VAL A 119 -5.38 10.73 -38.99
CA VAL A 119 -6.75 10.72 -39.54
C VAL A 119 -7.75 10.29 -38.46
N LEU A 120 -9.04 10.60 -38.65
CA LEU A 120 -10.15 10.19 -37.76
C LEU A 120 -10.13 10.82 -36.34
N SER A 121 -10.81 10.18 -35.39
CA SER A 121 -10.82 10.55 -33.96
C SER A 121 -9.58 10.02 -33.26
N GLY A 122 -9.04 10.79 -32.30
CA GLY A 122 -7.91 10.39 -31.45
C GLY A 122 -8.35 9.62 -30.20
N MET A 123 -9.53 8.99 -30.24
CA MET A 123 -10.13 8.30 -29.12
C MET A 123 -9.25 7.16 -28.61
N VAL A 124 -8.93 7.20 -27.32
CA VAL A 124 -8.31 6.11 -26.57
C VAL A 124 -9.01 5.97 -25.24
N GLU A 125 -9.39 4.74 -24.93
CA GLU A 125 -9.96 4.37 -23.64
C GLU A 125 -9.25 3.12 -23.14
N TRP A 126 -8.81 3.16 -21.89
CA TRP A 126 -8.14 2.04 -21.26
C TRP A 126 -8.39 2.03 -19.76
N GLU A 127 -8.19 0.87 -19.18
CA GLU A 127 -8.55 0.58 -17.80
C GLU A 127 -7.40 -0.12 -17.08
N ILE A 128 -7.27 0.20 -15.79
CA ILE A 128 -6.62 -0.69 -14.82
C ILE A 128 -7.74 -1.60 -14.32
N ARG A 129 -7.61 -2.91 -14.52
CA ARG A 129 -8.54 -3.93 -14.04
C ARG A 129 -7.88 -4.77 -12.97
N ILE A 130 -8.57 -4.95 -11.87
CA ILE A 130 -8.20 -5.88 -10.82
C ILE A 130 -9.04 -7.11 -11.03
N LEU A 131 -8.39 -8.22 -11.31
CA LEU A 131 -9.04 -9.50 -11.55
C LEU A 131 -8.93 -10.36 -10.30
N LYS A 132 -9.98 -11.11 -10.00
CA LYS A 132 -9.95 -12.20 -9.03
C LYS A 132 -9.07 -13.34 -9.54
N PRO A 133 -8.69 -14.30 -8.68
CA PRO A 133 -7.97 -15.51 -9.10
C PRO A 133 -8.67 -16.32 -10.21
N ASP A 134 -10.00 -16.25 -10.29
CA ASP A 134 -10.83 -16.88 -11.33
C ASP A 134 -10.89 -16.08 -12.65
N ASN A 135 -10.12 -14.99 -12.76
CA ASN A 135 -10.08 -14.02 -13.87
C ASN A 135 -11.33 -13.14 -14.05
N GLN A 136 -12.30 -13.18 -13.14
CA GLN A 136 -13.41 -12.20 -13.16
C GLN A 136 -12.93 -10.82 -12.73
N VAL A 137 -13.48 -9.77 -13.34
CA VAL A 137 -13.20 -8.38 -12.92
C VAL A 137 -13.78 -8.14 -11.52
N TYR A 138 -12.91 -7.73 -10.60
CA TYR A 138 -13.25 -7.30 -9.26
C TYR A 138 -13.43 -5.79 -9.16
N SER A 139 -12.48 -5.05 -9.73
CA SER A 139 -12.47 -3.59 -9.74
C SER A 139 -11.92 -3.08 -11.07
N ARG A 140 -12.35 -1.90 -11.51
CA ARG A 140 -11.76 -1.22 -12.65
C ARG A 140 -11.69 0.29 -12.44
N GLN A 141 -10.60 0.89 -12.91
CA GLN A 141 -10.48 2.33 -13.05
C GLN A 141 -10.27 2.68 -14.52
N ARG A 142 -11.11 3.55 -15.07
CA ARG A 142 -11.10 3.91 -16.50
C ARG A 142 -10.50 5.29 -16.73
N THR A 143 -9.74 5.42 -17.81
CA THR A 143 -9.34 6.70 -18.39
C THR A 143 -9.77 6.75 -19.85
N ARG A 144 -10.28 7.92 -20.26
CA ARG A 144 -10.78 8.18 -21.60
C ARG A 144 -10.23 9.51 -22.09
N LEU A 145 -9.60 9.52 -23.25
CA LEU A 145 -8.94 10.68 -23.85
C LEU A 145 -9.23 10.74 -25.34
N ASP A 146 -9.44 11.93 -25.89
CA ASP A 146 -9.50 12.16 -27.34
C ASP A 146 -8.42 13.16 -27.71
N ASN A 147 -7.29 12.66 -28.22
CA ASN A 147 -6.15 13.48 -28.60
C ASN A 147 -5.37 12.75 -29.72
N ARG A 148 -5.01 13.45 -30.78
CA ARG A 148 -4.35 12.85 -31.97
C ARG A 148 -2.83 12.90 -31.92
N ALA A 149 -2.25 13.76 -31.08
CA ALA A 149 -0.80 13.84 -30.91
C ALA A 149 -0.27 12.65 -30.11
N ILE A 150 1.06 12.49 -30.11
CA ILE A 150 1.74 11.58 -29.18
C ILE A 150 1.52 12.10 -27.74
N PHE A 151 1.16 11.22 -26.81
CA PHE A 151 1.04 11.61 -25.40
C PHE A 151 1.27 10.44 -24.43
N SER A 152 1.63 10.80 -23.20
CA SER A 152 1.59 9.88 -22.06
C SER A 152 0.23 9.96 -21.36
N SER A 153 -0.36 8.81 -21.09
CA SER A 153 -1.58 8.68 -20.29
C SER A 153 -1.26 7.96 -18.99
N THR A 154 -1.61 8.58 -17.87
CA THR A 154 -1.45 7.97 -16.54
C THR A 154 -2.80 7.72 -15.93
N ASN A 155 -2.98 6.53 -15.38
CA ASN A 155 -4.14 6.13 -14.60
C ASN A 155 -3.66 5.53 -13.28
N ILE A 156 -4.41 5.77 -12.21
CA ILE A 156 -4.06 5.42 -10.84
C ILE A 156 -5.31 4.89 -10.17
N THR A 157 -5.18 3.82 -9.39
CA THR A 157 -6.26 3.29 -8.57
C THR A 157 -5.70 2.68 -7.28
N THR A 158 -6.56 2.53 -6.30
CA THR A 158 -6.24 1.85 -5.05
C THR A 158 -7.34 0.83 -4.80
N VAL A 159 -6.97 -0.37 -4.37
CA VAL A 159 -7.91 -1.48 -4.18
C VAL A 159 -7.57 -2.26 -2.92
N VAL A 160 -8.59 -2.71 -2.19
CA VAL A 160 -8.41 -3.68 -1.10
C VAL A 160 -8.58 -5.09 -1.67
N VAL A 161 -7.52 -5.87 -1.58
CA VAL A 161 -7.46 -7.27 -1.97
C VAL A 161 -7.79 -8.13 -0.75
N PRO A 162 -8.87 -8.94 -0.79
CA PRO A 162 -9.31 -9.71 0.37
C PRO A 162 -8.50 -11.00 0.60
N GLN A 163 -7.74 -11.46 -0.39
CA GLN A 163 -6.90 -12.65 -0.31
C GLN A 163 -5.83 -12.62 -1.42
N PRO A 164 -4.70 -13.34 -1.28
CA PRO A 164 -3.70 -13.46 -2.34
C PRO A 164 -4.25 -13.96 -3.69
N GLY A 165 -3.53 -13.63 -4.76
CA GLY A 165 -3.77 -14.12 -6.13
C GLY A 165 -4.60 -13.20 -7.02
N TYR A 166 -4.97 -12.01 -6.54
CA TYR A 166 -5.59 -10.98 -7.37
C TYR A 166 -4.60 -10.45 -8.40
N GLN A 167 -5.07 -10.08 -9.59
CA GLN A 167 -4.21 -9.75 -10.72
C GLN A 167 -4.50 -8.36 -11.25
N VAL A 168 -3.45 -7.56 -11.43
CA VAL A 168 -3.52 -6.25 -12.06
C VAL A 168 -3.32 -6.39 -13.56
N GLN A 169 -4.38 -6.12 -14.33
CA GLN A 169 -4.40 -6.15 -15.77
C GLN A 169 -4.60 -4.74 -16.33
N ILE A 170 -3.76 -4.35 -17.27
CA ILE A 170 -3.97 -3.15 -18.08
C ILE A 170 -4.68 -3.55 -19.36
N PHE A 171 -5.80 -2.91 -19.67
CA PHE A 171 -6.64 -3.29 -20.80
C PHE A 171 -7.11 -2.08 -21.60
N ILE A 172 -6.81 -2.06 -22.89
CA ILE A 172 -7.28 -1.06 -23.83
C ILE A 172 -8.67 -1.46 -24.30
N THR A 173 -9.69 -0.64 -23.99
CA THR A 173 -11.09 -0.87 -24.38
C THR A 173 -11.43 -0.21 -25.71
N GLU A 174 -10.78 0.92 -26.01
CA GLU A 174 -10.93 1.63 -27.27
C GLU A 174 -9.57 2.17 -27.73
N MET A 175 -9.27 2.00 -29.01
CA MET A 175 -8.08 2.55 -29.65
C MET A 175 -8.44 2.89 -31.08
N ALA A 176 -8.19 4.14 -31.48
CA ALA A 176 -8.35 4.57 -32.87
C ALA A 176 -7.54 3.66 -33.82
N PRO A 177 -8.10 3.21 -34.96
CA PRO A 177 -7.39 2.34 -35.88
C PRO A 177 -6.07 2.93 -36.38
N GLY A 178 -5.00 2.13 -36.42
CA GLY A 178 -3.66 2.59 -36.83
C GLY A 178 -2.87 3.29 -35.73
N ARG A 179 -3.42 3.38 -34.52
CA ARG A 179 -2.75 3.90 -33.32
C ARG A 179 -2.34 2.78 -32.38
N GLY A 180 -1.25 2.95 -31.63
CA GLY A 180 -0.79 1.94 -30.69
C GLY A 180 -0.27 2.49 -29.36
N ALA A 181 -0.29 1.62 -28.34
CA ALA A 181 0.43 1.83 -27.10
C ALA A 181 1.86 1.25 -27.22
N ILE A 182 2.88 2.11 -27.08
CA ILE A 182 4.27 1.74 -27.38
C ILE A 182 4.97 1.14 -26.16
N GLY A 183 5.73 0.08 -26.43
CA GLY A 183 6.56 -0.67 -25.50
C GLY A 183 7.83 0.04 -25.08
N GLY A 184 8.36 -0.27 -23.90
CA GLY A 184 9.72 0.10 -23.51
C GLY A 184 9.81 0.73 -22.12
N PRO A 185 10.95 0.56 -21.43
CA PRO A 185 11.12 0.96 -20.03
C PRO A 185 11.03 2.48 -19.79
N THR A 186 11.21 3.28 -20.86
CA THR A 186 11.10 4.74 -20.88
C THR A 186 9.70 5.24 -21.25
N LEU A 187 8.86 4.38 -21.82
CA LEU A 187 7.59 4.77 -22.45
C LEU A 187 6.39 4.30 -21.63
N ASN A 188 6.46 3.11 -21.05
CA ASN A 188 5.39 2.60 -20.21
C ASN A 188 5.89 2.03 -18.89
N ARG A 189 4.99 2.04 -17.91
CA ARG A 189 5.24 1.44 -16.61
C ARG A 189 3.95 1.01 -15.94
N LEU A 190 3.96 -0.18 -15.38
CA LEU A 190 2.99 -0.62 -14.39
C LEU A 190 3.73 -0.82 -13.08
N SER A 191 3.23 -0.20 -12.02
CA SER A 191 3.75 -0.37 -10.68
C SER A 191 2.62 -0.65 -9.70
N VAL A 192 2.91 -1.52 -8.73
CA VAL A 192 2.04 -1.82 -7.59
C VAL A 192 2.83 -1.62 -6.31
N GLN A 193 2.18 -1.10 -5.28
CA GLN A 193 2.76 -0.90 -3.96
C GLN A 193 1.76 -1.32 -2.90
N HIS A 194 2.20 -2.14 -1.96
CA HIS A 194 1.37 -2.50 -0.82
C HIS A 194 1.41 -1.36 0.20
N ILE A 195 0.24 -0.91 0.65
CA ILE A 195 0.11 0.22 1.57
C ILE A 195 -0.21 -0.26 2.98
N SER A 196 -1.02 -1.30 3.12
CA SER A 196 -1.44 -1.83 4.42
C SER A 196 -2.00 -3.24 4.28
N HIS A 197 -1.75 -4.11 5.25
CA HIS A 197 -2.34 -5.45 5.32
C HIS A 197 -3.83 -5.47 5.74
N ARG A 198 -4.44 -4.30 6.01
CA ARG A 198 -5.82 -4.24 6.50
C ARG A 198 -6.83 -4.43 5.38
N THR A 199 -7.85 -5.24 5.66
CA THR A 199 -8.99 -5.50 4.77
C THR A 199 -10.34 -5.13 5.41
N ASP A 200 -10.33 -4.70 6.68
CA ASP A 200 -11.50 -4.48 7.53
C ASP A 200 -11.96 -3.02 7.62
N VAL A 201 -11.35 -2.11 6.84
CA VAL A 201 -11.60 -0.66 6.91
C VAL A 201 -11.97 -0.10 5.56
N GLY A 202 -13.07 0.65 5.51
CA GLY A 202 -13.51 1.38 4.32
C GLY A 202 -14.14 0.49 3.25
N ASP A 203 -14.36 1.07 2.07
CA ASP A 203 -14.79 0.32 0.88
C ASP A 203 -13.57 -0.37 0.25
N THR A 204 -13.81 -1.50 -0.38
CA THR A 204 -12.78 -2.30 -1.04
C THR A 204 -12.38 -1.78 -2.42
N GLY A 205 -13.18 -0.86 -2.98
CA GLY A 205 -13.00 -0.36 -4.34
C GLY A 205 -13.54 -1.29 -5.42
N GLN A 206 -14.43 -2.23 -5.08
CA GLN A 206 -15.09 -3.13 -6.02
C GLN A 206 -15.98 -2.34 -7.02
N GLY A 207 -15.90 -2.63 -8.33
CA GLY A 207 -16.65 -1.91 -9.38
C GLY A 207 -16.36 -2.29 -10.84
#